data_AF-A0A8J2ZXY8-F1
#
_entry.id   AF-A0A8J2ZXY8-F1
#
_cell.length_a   1.000
_cell.length_b   1.000
_cell.length_c   1.000
_cell.angle_alpha   90.00
_cell.angle_beta   90.00
_cell.angle_gamma   90.00
#
_symmetry.space_group_name_H-M   'P 1'
#
loop_
_entity.id
_entity.type
_entity.pdbx_description
1 polymer ?
#
loop_
_entity_poly.entity_id
_entity_poly.type
_entity_poly.pdbx_seq_one_letter_code
_entity_poly.pdbx_strand_id
1 'polypeptide(L)'
;MNGMMKQLVNLKINSLNTQELIQLGRKYGLILKQQEARQITSLIKQRKVNIFDDSERKQLLRKIAEATTPQLAREIEVLFSKFTSKK
;
A
#
# COMPACT_ATOMS: atom_id res chain seq x y z
N MET A 1 13.40 10.28 -9.21
CA MET A 1 13.74 9.04 -8.47
C MET A 1 14.31 7.97 -9.42
N ASN A 2 15.47 7.39 -9.10
CA ASN A 2 16.16 6.39 -9.92
C ASN A 2 15.58 4.96 -9.71
N GLY A 3 15.86 4.02 -10.62
CA GLY A 3 15.30 2.65 -10.64
C GLY A 3 15.57 1.83 -9.36
N MET A 4 16.77 1.96 -8.79
CA MET A 4 17.15 1.29 -7.54
C MET A 4 16.24 1.67 -6.36
N MET A 5 15.92 2.97 -6.23
CA MET A 5 15.05 3.46 -5.17
C MET A 5 13.62 2.92 -5.32
N LYS A 6 13.12 2.79 -6.56
CA LYS A 6 11.81 2.17 -6.83
C LYS A 6 11.77 0.71 -6.40
N GLN A 7 12.84 -0.04 -6.66
CA GLN A 7 12.95 -1.44 -6.23
C GLN A 7 12.95 -1.57 -4.71
N LEU A 8 13.70 -0.72 -4.00
CA LEU A 8 13.70 -0.70 -2.53
C LEU A 8 12.31 -0.42 -1.96
N VAL A 9 11.59 0.55 -2.53
CA VAL A 9 10.22 0.86 -2.12
C VAL A 9 9.28 -0.33 -2.38
N ASN A 10 9.34 -0.95 -3.57
CA ASN A 10 8.56 -2.14 -3.87
C ASN A 10 8.87 -3.28 -2.90
N LEU A 11 10.14 -3.53 -2.58
CA LEU A 11 10.53 -4.55 -1.59
C LEU A 11 9.93 -4.24 -0.22
N LYS A 12 10.03 -2.98 0.24
CA LYS A 12 9.46 -2.56 1.53
C LYS A 12 7.95 -2.75 1.57
N ILE A 13 7.22 -2.35 0.52
CA ILE A 13 5.76 -2.53 0.45
C ILE A 13 5.39 -4.01 0.46
N ASN A 14 6.05 -4.82 -0.38
CA ASN A 14 5.77 -6.25 -0.49
C ASN A 14 6.15 -7.04 0.78
N SER A 15 7.02 -6.50 1.63
CA SER A 15 7.39 -7.11 2.91
C SER A 15 6.54 -6.63 4.09
N LEU A 16 5.65 -5.64 3.91
CA LEU A 16 4.88 -5.06 5.02
C LEU A 16 4.08 -6.13 5.76
N ASN A 17 4.26 -6.17 7.08
CA ASN A 17 3.37 -6.89 7.97
C ASN A 17 2.29 -5.97 8.55
N THR A 18 1.28 -6.56 9.19
CA THR A 18 0.14 -5.84 9.75
C THR A 18 0.54 -4.68 10.68
N GLN A 19 1.48 -4.92 11.58
CA GLN A 19 1.94 -3.91 12.54
C GLN A 19 2.67 -2.77 11.83
N GLU A 20 3.56 -3.10 10.89
CA GLU A 20 4.27 -2.11 10.09
C GLU A 20 3.30 -1.24 9.27
N LEU A 21 2.27 -1.83 8.66
CA LEU A 21 1.28 -1.08 7.91
C LEU A 21 0.48 -0.12 8.81
N ILE A 22 0.10 -0.54 10.02
CA ILE A 22 -0.57 0.33 11.00
C ILE A 22 0.34 1.49 11.41
N GLN A 23 1.60 1.21 11.74
CA GLN A 23 2.57 2.24 12.10
C GLN A 23 2.82 3.22 10.95
N LEU A 24 2.92 2.68 9.72
CA LEU A 24 3.09 3.48 8.52
C LEU A 24 1.88 4.38 8.29
N GLY A 25 0.67 3.83 8.37
CA GLY A 25 -0.57 4.60 8.27
C GLY A 25 -0.57 5.77 9.25
N ARG A 26 -0.29 5.49 10.54
CA ARG A 26 -0.24 6.53 11.59
C ARG A 26 0.72 7.65 11.27
N LYS A 27 1.92 7.33 10.74
CA LYS A 27 2.92 8.33 10.33
C LYS A 27 2.39 9.31 9.27
N TYR A 28 1.43 8.89 8.45
CA TYR A 28 0.81 9.69 7.41
C TYR A 28 -0.62 10.13 7.72
N GLY A 29 -1.05 10.01 8.99
CA GLY A 29 -2.39 10.44 9.44
C GLY A 29 -3.52 9.44 9.17
N LEU A 30 -3.20 8.21 8.78
CA LEU A 30 -4.16 7.13 8.51
C LEU A 30 -4.27 6.17 9.71
N ILE A 31 -5.46 6.04 10.28
CA ILE A 31 -5.71 5.12 11.40
C ILE A 31 -6.30 3.82 10.84
N LEU A 32 -5.50 2.74 10.88
CA LEU A 32 -5.92 1.41 10.45
C LEU A 32 -6.26 0.52 11.65
N LYS A 33 -7.40 -0.18 11.58
CA LYS A 33 -7.71 -1.28 12.50
C LYS A 33 -6.86 -2.50 12.17
N GLN A 34 -6.62 -3.34 13.18
CA GLN A 34 -5.85 -4.57 13.03
C GLN A 34 -6.38 -5.51 11.93
N GLN A 35 -7.70 -5.57 11.75
CA GLN A 35 -8.34 -6.42 10.74
C GLN A 35 -8.12 -5.87 9.31
N GLU A 36 -8.33 -4.57 9.12
CA GLU A 36 -8.12 -3.88 7.84
C GLU A 36 -6.67 -4.02 7.38
N ALA A 37 -5.71 -3.77 8.28
CA ALA A 37 -4.29 -3.92 7.99
C ALA A 37 -3.92 -5.38 7.66
N ARG A 38 -4.55 -6.36 8.31
CA ARG A 38 -4.37 -7.80 7.96
C ARG A 38 -4.88 -8.10 6.56
N GLN A 39 -6.06 -7.61 6.19
CA GLN A 39 -6.63 -7.83 4.86
C GLN A 39 -5.74 -7.20 3.77
N ILE A 40 -5.32 -5.95 3.96
CA ILE A 40 -4.46 -5.23 3.00
C ILE A 40 -3.11 -5.92 2.84
N THR A 41 -2.43 -6.26 3.93
CA THR A 41 -1.12 -6.93 3.84
C THR A 41 -1.21 -8.34 3.25
N SER A 42 -2.32 -9.05 3.47
CA SER A 42 -2.59 -10.32 2.80
C SER A 42 -2.69 -10.15 1.29
N LEU A 43 -3.45 -9.15 0.81
CA LEU A 43 -3.58 -8.85 -0.62
C LEU A 43 -2.24 -8.47 -1.27
N ILE A 44 -1.42 -7.68 -0.58
CA ILE A 44 -0.07 -7.30 -1.05
C ILE A 44 0.84 -8.54 -1.14
N LYS A 45 0.77 -9.46 -0.18
CA LYS A 45 1.61 -10.65 -0.14
C LYS A 45 1.20 -11.73 -1.14
N GLN A 46 -0.08 -11.84 -1.46
CA GLN A 46 -0.59 -12.80 -2.45
C GLN A 46 0.00 -12.57 -3.84
N ARG A 47 0.25 -11.31 -4.20
CA ARG A 47 0.89 -10.95 -5.47
C ARG A 47 1.84 -9.80 -5.23
N LYS A 48 3.14 -10.07 -5.37
CA LYS A 48 4.16 -9.02 -5.37
C LYS A 48 3.73 -7.92 -6.34
N VAL A 49 3.53 -6.72 -5.80
CA VAL A 49 3.02 -5.55 -6.52
C VAL A 49 4.17 -4.59 -6.81
N ASN A 50 4.21 -4.07 -8.03
CA ASN A 50 4.97 -2.88 -8.37
C ASN A 50 4.09 -1.65 -8.19
N ILE A 51 4.26 -0.90 -7.09
CA ILE A 51 3.42 0.28 -6.82
C ILE A 51 3.69 1.45 -7.79
N PHE A 52 4.78 1.39 -8.55
CA PHE A 52 5.12 2.35 -9.60
C PHE A 52 4.50 2.00 -10.95
N ASP A 53 3.99 0.78 -11.11
CA ASP A 53 3.16 0.41 -12.25
C ASP A 53 1.71 0.81 -11.96
N ASP A 54 1.16 1.70 -12.77
CA ASP A 54 -0.19 2.23 -12.55
C ASP A 54 -1.28 1.17 -12.69
N SER A 55 -1.08 0.17 -13.56
CA SER A 55 -2.05 -0.93 -13.75
C SER A 55 -2.06 -1.84 -12.53
N GLU A 56 -0.88 -2.28 -12.07
CA GLU A 56 -0.76 -3.11 -10.88
C GLU A 56 -1.25 -2.38 -9.62
N ARG A 57 -0.90 -1.10 -9.45
CA ARG A 57 -1.37 -0.29 -8.33
C ARG A 57 -2.90 -0.17 -8.34
N LYS A 58 -3.51 0.15 -9.49
CA LYS A 58 -4.99 0.23 -9.60
C LYS A 58 -5.66 -1.10 -9.31
N GLN A 59 -5.10 -2.22 -9.77
CA GLN A 59 -5.62 -3.55 -9.47
C GLN A 59 -5.57 -3.86 -7.97
N LEU A 60 -4.47 -3.52 -7.30
CA LEU A 60 -4.36 -3.68 -5.85
C LEU A 60 -5.39 -2.81 -5.11
N LEU A 61 -5.50 -1.52 -5.45
CA LEU A 61 -6.45 -0.60 -4.82
C LEU A 61 -7.90 -1.06 -4.99
N ARG A 62 -8.24 -1.61 -6.16
CA ARG A 62 -9.56 -2.22 -6.40
C ARG A 62 -9.82 -3.39 -5.45
N LYS A 63 -8.88 -4.32 -5.31
CA LYS A 63 -9.02 -5.45 -4.38
C LYS A 63 -9.10 -5.00 -2.93
N ILE A 64 -8.37 -3.95 -2.55
CA ILE A 64 -8.47 -3.34 -1.22
C ILE A 64 -9.89 -2.79 -1.01
N ALA A 65 -10.44 -2.06 -1.99
CA ALA A 65 -11.81 -1.55 -1.90
C ALA A 65 -12.86 -2.66 -1.74
N GLU A 66 -12.68 -3.77 -2.47
CA GLU A 66 -13.54 -4.95 -2.41
C GLU A 66 -13.43 -5.70 -1.07
N ALA A 67 -12.23 -5.81 -0.50
CA ALA A 67 -11.99 -6.52 0.76
C ALA A 67 -12.25 -5.70 2.03
N THR A 68 -12.24 -4.37 1.91
CA THR A 68 -12.38 -3.43 3.02
C THR A 68 -13.50 -2.41 2.73
N THR A 69 -13.14 -1.18 2.34
CA THR A 69 -14.08 -0.16 1.88
C THR A 69 -13.46 0.70 0.77
N PRO A 70 -14.27 1.32 -0.12
CA PRO A 70 -13.76 2.27 -1.10
C PRO A 70 -13.03 3.47 -0.47
N GLN A 71 -13.45 3.91 0.71
CA GLN A 71 -12.80 5.00 1.44
C GLN A 71 -11.38 4.60 1.86
N LEU A 72 -11.23 3.40 2.43
CA LEU A 72 -9.92 2.91 2.85
C LEU A 72 -8.96 2.72 1.66
N ALA A 73 -9.48 2.25 0.52
CA ALA A 73 -8.67 2.18 -0.70
C ALA A 73 -8.15 3.55 -1.15
N ARG A 74 -8.96 4.60 -1.06
CA ARG A 74 -8.52 5.98 -1.35
C ARG A 74 -7.45 6.46 -0.37
N GLU A 75 -7.59 6.16 0.91
CA GLU A 75 -6.59 6.51 1.93
C GLU A 75 -5.26 5.78 1.69
N ILE A 76 -5.32 4.50 1.29
CA ILE A 76 -4.13 3.74 0.88
C ILE A 76 -3.52 4.28 -0.42
N GLU A 77 -4.33 4.75 -1.37
CA GLU A 77 -3.83 5.43 -2.57
C GLU A 77 -3.06 6.71 -2.19
N VAL A 78 -3.61 7.53 -1.28
CA VAL A 78 -2.92 8.71 -0.75
C VAL A 78 -1.61 8.30 -0.07
N LEU A 79 -1.60 7.24 0.72
CA LEU A 79 -0.38 6.72 1.34
C LEU A 79 0.66 6.30 0.29
N PHE A 80 0.28 5.49 -0.70
CA PHE A 80 1.17 5.06 -1.78
C PHE A 80 1.70 6.25 -2.60
N SER A 81 0.86 7.27 -2.81
CA SER A 81 1.26 8.50 -3.49
C SER A 81 2.42 9.21 -2.77
N LYS A 82 2.58 9.06 -1.46
CA LYS A 82 3.72 9.64 -0.73
C LYS A 82 5.06 8.99 -1.09
N PHE A 83 5.03 7.76 -1.60
CA PHE A 83 6.22 7.04 -2.07
C PHE A 83 6.44 7.18 -3.57
N THR A 84 5.38 7.42 -4.34
CA THR A 84 5.43 7.49 -5.82
C THR A 84 5.46 8.91 -6.36
N SER A 85 5.02 9.91 -5.58
CA SER A 85 5.03 11.31 -6.00
C SER A 85 6.46 11.83 -6.12
N LYS A 86 6.84 12.17 -7.34
CA LYS A 86 7.98 13.04 -7.65
C LYS A 86 7.80 14.37 -6.90
N LYS A 87 8.73 14.70 -6.01
CA LYS A 87 9.48 15.94 -6.20
C LYS A 87 10.72 15.59 -7.02
#